data_AF-A0A942MRK8-F1
#
_entry.id   AF-A0A942MRK8-F1
#
_cell.length_a   1.000
_cell.length_b   1.000
_cell.length_c   1.000
_cell.angle_alpha   90.00
_cell.angle_beta   90.00
_cell.angle_gamma   90.00
#
_symmetry.space_group_name_H-M   'P 1'
#
loop_
_entity.id
_entity.type
_entity.pdbx_description
1 polymer ?
#
loop_
_entity_poly.entity_id
_entity_poly.type
_entity_poly.pdbx_seq_one_letter_code
_entity_poly.pdbx_strand_id
1 'polypeptide(L)'
;MSVPEHHLQYRFDPEKPVENLINPHLRISSFEAAIRGFAKSDKSKHAITSVYTCEGIEDVCMASLYHFLKLGLAIKVCGNCGKYFVPLRRSDAMYCDRISPFNASKTCKEDGSQRAFEEKLKIDDAEKLRRQIYQAKQMRIRRNPHTFPVRSFSAWVTISQVISAA
;
A
#
# COMPACT_ATOMS: atom_id res chain seq x y z
N MET A 1 -11.94 -16.89 -48.37
CA MET A 1 -11.88 -15.49 -47.91
C MET A 1 -11.13 -15.50 -46.60
N SER A 2 -9.85 -15.17 -46.63
CA SER A 2 -8.94 -15.19 -45.49
C SER A 2 -9.20 -13.98 -44.59
N VAL A 3 -9.31 -14.22 -43.28
CA VAL A 3 -9.38 -13.17 -42.26
C VAL A 3 -8.11 -12.32 -42.36
N PRO A 4 -8.20 -10.98 -42.46
CA PRO A 4 -7.02 -10.16 -42.59
C PRO A 4 -6.22 -10.23 -41.29
N GLU A 5 -5.02 -10.77 -41.36
CA GLU A 5 -4.00 -10.59 -40.33
C GLU A 5 -3.74 -9.08 -40.24
N HIS A 6 -4.32 -8.43 -39.23
CA HIS A 6 -3.86 -7.12 -38.82
C HIS A 6 -2.48 -7.29 -38.20
N HIS A 7 -1.49 -7.35 -39.07
CA HIS A 7 -0.09 -7.27 -38.70
C HIS A 7 0.15 -5.84 -38.22
N LEU A 8 -0.11 -5.59 -36.94
CA LEU A 8 0.26 -4.34 -36.28
C LEU A 8 1.79 -4.28 -36.24
N GLN A 9 2.38 -3.75 -37.31
CA GLN A 9 3.78 -3.38 -37.33
C GLN A 9 3.95 -2.15 -36.45
N TYR A 10 4.37 -2.37 -35.20
CA TYR A 10 4.96 -1.30 -34.40
C TYR A 10 6.27 -0.89 -35.08
N ARG A 11 6.22 0.17 -35.90
CA ARG A 11 7.41 0.81 -36.45
C ARG A 11 8.01 1.66 -35.33
N PHE A 12 9.14 1.20 -34.78
CA PHE A 12 9.92 1.97 -33.85
C PHE A 12 10.53 3.16 -34.61
N ASP A 13 9.98 4.35 -34.34
CA ASP A 13 10.52 5.60 -34.86
C ASP A 13 11.80 5.90 -34.06
N PRO A 14 12.99 5.87 -34.67
CA PRO A 14 14.26 5.99 -33.94
C PRO A 14 14.42 7.36 -33.28
N GLU A 15 13.57 8.33 -33.61
CA GLU A 15 13.57 9.67 -33.00
C GLU A 15 12.52 9.87 -31.90
N LYS A 16 11.63 8.88 -31.63
CA LYS A 16 10.66 8.95 -30.51
C LYS A 16 10.64 7.64 -29.70
N PRO A 17 11.30 7.61 -28.53
CA PRO A 17 11.50 6.38 -27.78
C PRO A 17 10.24 5.86 -27.03
N VAL A 18 10.16 4.54 -26.80
CA VAL A 18 9.06 3.82 -26.09
C VAL A 18 9.05 4.05 -24.56
N GLU A 19 10.07 4.74 -24.07
CA GLU A 19 10.00 5.63 -22.91
C GLU A 19 8.80 6.59 -22.88
N ASN A 20 8.21 6.85 -24.05
CA ASN A 20 6.97 7.60 -24.30
C ASN A 20 5.76 6.72 -24.72
N LEU A 21 5.78 5.41 -24.47
CA LEU A 21 4.59 4.64 -24.07
C LEU A 21 4.70 4.19 -22.59
N ILE A 22 5.64 4.87 -21.92
CA ILE A 22 6.23 4.75 -20.60
C ILE A 22 6.81 3.39 -20.27
N ASN A 23 8.04 3.22 -20.73
CA ASN A 23 9.03 2.50 -19.96
C ASN A 23 10.38 3.16 -20.17
N PRO A 24 11.02 3.92 -19.26
CA PRO A 24 12.12 4.75 -19.73
C PRO A 24 13.37 3.96 -20.22
N HIS A 25 13.42 2.65 -20.03
CA HIS A 25 14.07 1.65 -20.88
C HIS A 25 14.01 0.38 -20.04
N LEU A 26 12.92 -0.37 -20.25
CA LEU A 26 12.68 -1.71 -19.73
C LEU A 26 12.90 -1.93 -18.22
N ARG A 27 12.16 -1.17 -17.40
CA ARG A 27 11.55 -1.78 -16.21
C ARG A 27 10.58 -2.84 -16.69
N ILE A 28 10.98 -4.10 -16.57
CA ILE A 28 10.08 -5.23 -16.70
C ILE A 28 8.83 -4.90 -15.87
N SER A 29 7.64 -4.93 -16.48
CA SER A 29 6.40 -4.63 -15.75
C SER A 29 6.32 -5.55 -14.53
N SER A 30 5.68 -5.13 -13.44
CA SER A 30 5.55 -6.01 -12.26
C SER A 30 4.95 -7.38 -12.64
N PHE A 31 4.15 -7.41 -13.71
CA PHE A 31 3.61 -8.60 -14.32
C PHE A 31 4.66 -9.44 -15.06
N GLU A 32 5.45 -8.84 -15.94
CA GLU A 32 6.49 -9.55 -16.68
C GLU A 32 7.65 -10.00 -15.76
N ALA A 33 7.90 -9.28 -14.66
CA ALA A 33 8.89 -9.65 -13.64
C ALA A 33 8.39 -10.83 -12.82
N ALA A 34 7.09 -10.89 -12.53
CA ALA A 34 6.45 -12.05 -11.92
C ALA A 34 6.54 -13.25 -12.87
N ILE A 35 6.15 -13.12 -14.14
CA ILE A 35 6.22 -14.21 -15.13
C ILE A 35 7.64 -14.74 -15.31
N ARG A 36 8.64 -13.85 -15.45
CA ARG A 36 10.04 -14.27 -15.59
C ARG A 36 10.62 -14.84 -14.30
N GLY A 37 10.16 -14.39 -13.14
CA GLY A 37 10.46 -14.99 -11.84
C GLY A 37 9.92 -16.42 -11.74
N PHE A 38 8.69 -16.65 -12.21
CA PHE A 38 8.13 -18.00 -12.34
C PHE A 38 8.92 -18.88 -13.31
N ALA A 39 9.38 -18.32 -14.44
CA ALA A 39 10.17 -19.06 -15.44
C ALA A 39 11.63 -19.35 -15.02
N LYS A 40 12.22 -18.54 -14.12
CA LYS A 40 13.58 -18.74 -13.58
C LYS A 40 13.64 -19.60 -12.33
N SER A 41 12.50 -19.94 -11.72
CA SER A 41 12.43 -20.88 -10.60
C SER A 41 12.85 -22.28 -11.07
N ASP A 42 13.67 -22.97 -10.27
CA ASP A 42 14.27 -24.26 -10.60
C ASP A 42 13.29 -25.22 -11.30
N LYS A 43 13.78 -25.83 -12.37
CA LYS A 43 13.07 -26.70 -13.35
C LYS A 43 12.37 -27.92 -12.75
N SER A 44 12.35 -28.10 -11.43
CA SER A 44 11.93 -29.35 -10.80
C SER A 44 10.48 -29.43 -10.36
N LYS A 45 9.67 -28.36 -10.34
CA LYS A 45 8.29 -28.49 -9.82
C LYS A 45 7.11 -27.81 -10.51
N HIS A 46 7.26 -26.84 -11.43
CA HIS A 46 6.06 -26.25 -12.08
C HIS A 46 6.19 -26.33 -13.60
N ALA A 47 5.61 -27.39 -14.17
CA ALA A 47 5.37 -27.50 -15.61
C ALA A 47 4.53 -26.30 -16.08
N ILE A 48 4.83 -25.76 -17.25
CA ILE A 48 3.96 -24.79 -17.92
C ILE A 48 2.57 -25.42 -18.00
N THR A 49 1.64 -24.93 -17.18
CA THR A 49 0.36 -25.62 -16.95
C THR A 49 -0.73 -25.13 -17.90
N SER A 50 -0.59 -23.95 -18.50
CA SER A 50 -1.59 -23.38 -19.42
C SER A 50 -0.98 -22.34 -20.35
N VAL A 51 -1.21 -22.51 -21.66
CA VAL A 51 -0.87 -21.55 -22.73
C VAL A 51 -2.17 -20.89 -23.19
N TYR A 52 -2.17 -19.56 -23.31
CA TYR A 52 -3.31 -18.78 -23.78
C TYR A 52 -2.93 -18.06 -25.08
N THR A 53 -3.78 -18.15 -26.08
CA THR A 53 -3.71 -17.30 -27.29
C THR A 53 -4.53 -16.06 -27.01
N CYS A 54 -3.93 -14.88 -27.17
CA CYS A 54 -4.56 -13.60 -26.93
C CYS A 54 -4.58 -12.82 -28.26
N GLU A 55 -5.74 -12.35 -28.68
CA GLU A 55 -5.90 -11.55 -29.90
C GLU A 55 -5.86 -10.04 -29.60
N GLY A 56 -6.15 -9.67 -28.34
CA GLY A 56 -6.07 -8.29 -27.86
C GLY A 56 -5.55 -8.15 -26.43
N ILE A 57 -5.37 -6.90 -26.00
CA ILE A 57 -4.92 -6.58 -24.63
C ILE A 57 -5.95 -7.02 -23.58
N GLU A 58 -7.23 -7.04 -23.93
CA GLU A 58 -8.32 -7.49 -23.07
C GLU A 58 -8.16 -8.97 -22.71
N ASP A 59 -7.82 -9.83 -23.68
CA ASP A 59 -7.57 -11.26 -23.45
C ASP A 59 -6.38 -11.47 -22.50
N VAL A 60 -5.33 -10.67 -22.68
CA VAL A 60 -4.16 -10.71 -21.79
C VAL A 60 -4.54 -10.30 -20.37
N CYS A 61 -5.31 -9.22 -20.21
CA CYS A 61 -5.80 -8.78 -18.91
C CYS A 61 -6.69 -9.83 -18.24
N MET A 62 -7.61 -10.44 -19.00
CA MET A 62 -8.52 -11.47 -18.51
C MET A 62 -7.78 -12.75 -18.11
N ALA A 63 -6.85 -13.22 -18.94
CA ALA A 63 -6.01 -14.39 -18.60
C ALA A 63 -5.16 -14.13 -17.35
N SER A 64 -4.63 -12.91 -17.21
CA SER A 64 -3.86 -12.49 -16.04
C SER A 64 -4.70 -12.48 -14.77
N LEU A 65 -5.87 -11.84 -14.81
CA LEU A 65 -6.81 -11.77 -13.69
C LEU A 65 -7.32 -13.16 -13.29
N TYR A 66 -7.66 -13.99 -14.27
CA TYR A 66 -8.05 -15.38 -14.05
C TYR A 66 -6.94 -16.15 -13.32
N HIS A 67 -5.68 -15.94 -13.69
CA HIS A 67 -4.55 -16.57 -13.01
C HIS A 67 -4.38 -16.08 -11.57
N PHE A 68 -4.54 -14.77 -11.32
CA PHE A 68 -4.54 -14.22 -9.96
C PHE A 68 -5.62 -14.85 -9.08
N LEU A 69 -6.84 -15.01 -9.61
CA LEU A 69 -7.96 -15.65 -8.91
C LEU A 69 -7.68 -17.14 -8.67
N LYS A 70 -7.21 -17.87 -9.69
CA LYS A 70 -6.91 -19.30 -9.59
C LYS A 70 -5.83 -19.60 -8.55
N LEU A 71 -4.82 -18.74 -8.44
CA LEU A 71 -3.74 -18.86 -7.46
C LEU A 71 -4.12 -18.31 -6.07
N GLY A 72 -5.31 -17.73 -5.90
CA GLY A 72 -5.73 -17.12 -4.64
C GLY A 72 -4.86 -15.93 -4.21
N LEU A 73 -4.24 -15.24 -5.17
CA LEU A 73 -3.36 -14.11 -4.89
C LEU A 73 -4.19 -12.87 -4.52
N ALA A 74 -3.92 -12.31 -3.34
CA ALA A 74 -4.58 -11.08 -2.90
C ALA A 74 -3.89 -9.86 -3.51
N ILE A 75 -4.66 -8.94 -4.10
CA ILE A 75 -4.16 -7.62 -4.49
C ILE A 75 -4.44 -6.66 -3.34
N LYS A 76 -3.39 -6.00 -2.83
CA LYS A 76 -3.48 -5.06 -1.70
C LYS A 76 -3.01 -3.67 -2.09
N VAL A 77 -3.44 -2.67 -1.34
CA VAL A 77 -2.93 -1.30 -1.43
C VAL A 77 -1.79 -1.12 -0.41
N CYS A 78 -0.66 -0.59 -0.85
CA CYS A 78 0.48 -0.33 0.03
C CYS A 78 0.16 0.79 1.02
N GLY A 79 0.27 0.53 2.33
CA GLY A 79 -0.01 1.53 3.38
C GLY A 79 0.97 2.70 3.44
N ASN A 80 2.10 2.65 2.70
CA ASN A 80 3.04 3.77 2.61
C ASN A 80 2.81 4.57 1.32
N CYS A 81 3.01 3.97 0.14
CA CYS A 81 2.95 4.69 -1.14
C CYS A 81 1.58 4.71 -1.83
N GLY A 82 0.56 4.05 -1.29
CA GLY A 82 -0.80 4.01 -1.84
C GLY A 82 -0.98 3.22 -3.15
N LYS A 83 0.09 2.62 -3.68
CA LYS A 83 0.04 1.85 -4.93
C LYS A 83 -0.34 0.39 -4.68
N TYR A 84 -1.08 -0.22 -5.61
CA TYR A 84 -1.39 -1.65 -5.58
C TYR A 84 -0.12 -2.52 -5.63
N PHE A 85 -0.17 -3.67 -4.96
CA PHE A 85 0.87 -4.70 -4.99
C PHE A 85 0.31 -6.07 -4.62
N VAL A 86 1.04 -7.12 -5.01
CA VAL A 86 0.74 -8.52 -4.67
C VAL A 86 1.75 -8.97 -3.61
N PRO A 87 1.30 -9.47 -2.44
CA PRO A 87 2.18 -9.95 -1.40
C PRO A 87 2.72 -11.34 -1.76
N LEU A 88 3.98 -11.42 -2.17
CA LEU A 88 4.57 -12.66 -2.69
C LEU A 88 5.01 -13.66 -1.61
N ARG A 89 5.51 -13.18 -0.46
CA ARG A 89 6.09 -14.05 0.60
C ARG A 89 5.18 -14.25 1.81
N ARG A 90 4.40 -13.23 2.14
CA ARG A 90 3.63 -13.15 3.37
C ARG A 90 2.27 -12.55 3.08
N SER A 91 1.21 -13.33 3.26
CA SER A 91 -0.17 -12.92 2.99
C SER A 91 -0.61 -11.69 3.79
N ASP A 92 0.02 -11.43 4.94
CA ASP A 92 -0.24 -10.29 5.82
C ASP A 92 0.63 -9.05 5.53
N ALA A 93 1.43 -9.05 4.46
CA ALA A 93 2.23 -7.89 4.11
C ALA A 93 1.34 -6.65 3.85
N MET A 94 1.69 -5.54 4.50
CA MET A 94 1.00 -4.24 4.42
C MET A 94 1.69 -3.25 3.47
N TYR A 95 2.96 -3.49 3.16
CA TYR A 95 3.80 -2.60 2.37
C TYR A 95 4.46 -3.35 1.21
N CYS A 96 4.60 -2.68 0.07
CA CYS A 96 5.28 -3.22 -1.10
C CYS A 96 6.82 -3.15 -0.98
N ASP A 97 7.54 -3.87 -1.85
CA ASP A 97 9.01 -3.88 -1.90
C ASP A 97 9.62 -2.72 -2.74
N ARG A 98 8.80 -1.81 -3.26
CA ARG A 98 9.28 -0.64 -4.02
C ARG A 98 9.96 0.37 -3.10
N ILE A 99 10.85 1.18 -3.66
CA ILE A 99 11.44 2.35 -2.99
C ILE A 99 10.33 3.30 -2.51
N SER A 100 10.48 3.82 -1.29
CA SER A 100 9.52 4.76 -0.70
C SER A 100 9.53 6.09 -1.45
N PRO A 101 8.36 6.69 -1.75
CA PRO A 101 8.30 8.03 -2.30
C PRO A 101 8.69 9.11 -1.28
N PHE A 102 8.74 8.75 0.02
CA PHE A 102 9.11 9.67 1.10
C PHE A 102 10.58 9.54 1.50
N ASN A 103 11.22 8.43 1.14
CA ASN A 103 12.64 8.22 1.39
C ASN A 103 13.27 7.36 0.29
N ALA A 104 14.07 7.97 -0.57
CA ALA A 104 14.70 7.32 -1.72
C ALA A 104 15.71 6.21 -1.33
N SER A 105 16.22 6.21 -0.10
CA SER A 105 17.18 5.23 0.40
C SER A 105 16.55 3.98 1.00
N LYS A 106 15.23 3.98 1.22
CA LYS A 106 14.51 2.91 1.92
C LYS A 106 13.37 2.36 1.07
N THR A 107 13.05 1.09 1.29
CA THR A 107 11.85 0.47 0.73
C THR A 107 10.59 0.95 1.46
N CYS A 108 9.42 0.80 0.84
CA CYS A 108 8.14 1.10 1.49
C CYS A 108 7.92 0.28 2.75
N LYS A 109 8.53 -0.91 2.87
CA LYS A 109 8.48 -1.75 4.08
C LYS A 109 9.26 -1.13 5.24
N GLU A 110 10.49 -0.71 4.99
CA GLU A 110 11.36 -0.13 6.02
C GLU A 110 10.85 1.25 6.44
N ASP A 111 10.59 2.12 5.47
CA ASP A 111 10.12 3.47 5.72
C ASP A 111 8.68 3.50 6.26
N GLY A 112 7.78 2.68 5.69
CA GLY A 112 6.38 2.63 6.11
C GLY A 112 6.22 2.14 7.55
N SER A 113 6.96 1.11 7.94
CA SER A 113 6.94 0.62 9.32
C SER A 113 7.50 1.65 10.31
N GLN A 114 8.60 2.33 9.95
CA GLN A 114 9.17 3.38 10.78
C GLN A 114 8.20 4.55 10.96
N ARG A 115 7.60 5.06 9.87
CA ARG A 115 6.66 6.19 9.95
C ARG A 115 5.42 5.85 10.76
N ALA A 116 4.86 4.66 10.56
CA ALA A 116 3.72 4.20 11.35
C ALA A 116 4.06 4.08 12.85
N PHE A 117 5.28 3.65 13.18
CA PHE A 117 5.75 3.61 14.56
C PHE A 117 5.92 5.00 15.17
N GLU A 118 6.53 5.93 14.44
CA GLU A 118 6.70 7.32 14.88
C GLU A 118 5.37 8.04 15.06
N GLU A 119 4.41 7.82 14.16
CA GLU A 119 3.05 8.34 14.29
C GLU A 119 2.35 7.78 15.53
N LYS A 120 2.46 6.47 15.77
CA LYS A 120 1.90 5.85 16.95
C LYS A 120 2.50 6.40 18.24
N LEU A 121 3.81 6.67 18.28
CA LEU A 121 4.46 7.29 19.44
C LEU A 121 3.92 8.70 19.70
N LYS A 122 3.75 9.52 18.64
CA LYS A 122 3.17 10.87 18.78
C LYS A 122 1.75 10.82 19.34
N ILE A 123 0.95 9.87 18.87
CA ILE A 123 -0.42 9.66 19.37
C ILE A 123 -0.40 9.23 20.85
N ASP A 124 0.50 8.31 21.23
CA ASP A 124 0.62 7.84 22.61
C ASP A 124 1.11 8.95 23.56
N ASP A 125 2.06 9.78 23.12
CA ASP A 125 2.54 10.94 23.89
C ASP A 125 1.43 11.97 24.10
N ALA A 126 0.63 12.25 23.06
CA ALA A 126 -0.53 13.13 23.16
C ALA A 126 -1.58 12.57 24.14
N GLU A 127 -1.86 11.27 24.07
CA GLU A 127 -2.79 10.57 24.95
C GLU A 127 -2.29 10.55 26.41
N LYS A 128 -0.98 10.36 26.61
CA LYS A 128 -0.33 10.43 27.93
C LYS A 128 -0.48 11.82 28.54
N LEU A 129 -0.20 12.87 27.78
CA LEU A 129 -0.38 14.26 28.23
C LEU A 129 -1.83 14.53 28.60
N ARG A 130 -2.78 14.08 27.75
CA ARG A 130 -4.22 14.21 28.02
C ARG A 130 -4.61 13.56 29.35
N ARG A 131 -4.13 12.33 29.60
CA ARG A 131 -4.37 11.61 30.86
C ARG A 131 -3.79 12.34 32.07
N GLN A 132 -2.59 12.89 31.96
CA GLN A 132 -1.95 13.66 33.04
C GLN A 132 -2.76 14.91 33.39
N ILE A 133 -3.19 15.69 32.40
CA ILE A 133 -4.01 16.90 32.60
C ILE A 133 -5.34 16.55 33.27
N TYR A 134 -5.99 15.47 32.79
CA TYR A 134 -7.24 14.99 33.35
C TYR A 134 -7.08 14.62 34.84
N GLN A 135 -6.07 13.81 35.16
CA GLN A 135 -5.80 13.40 36.54
C GLN A 135 -5.45 14.58 37.44
N ALA A 136 -4.62 15.52 36.97
CA ALA A 136 -4.25 16.72 37.72
C ALA A 136 -5.48 17.57 38.07
N LYS A 137 -6.39 17.79 37.11
CA LYS A 137 -7.65 18.51 37.34
C LYS A 137 -8.58 17.75 38.30
N GLN A 138 -8.72 16.44 38.11
CA GLN A 138 -9.53 15.59 39.00
C GLN A 138 -9.03 15.65 40.45
N MET A 139 -7.71 15.58 40.65
CA MET A 139 -7.10 15.69 41.98
C MET A 139 -7.27 17.10 42.58
N ARG A 140 -7.22 18.15 41.77
CA ARG A 140 -7.45 19.53 42.22
C ARG A 140 -8.87 19.73 42.77
N ILE A 141 -9.87 19.15 42.11
CA ILE A 141 -11.27 19.17 42.54
C ILE A 141 -11.46 18.37 43.82
N ARG A 142 -10.90 17.16 43.89
CA ARG A 142 -10.97 16.31 45.10
C ARG A 142 -10.35 17.00 46.32
N ARG A 143 -9.24 17.72 46.15
CA ARG A 143 -8.56 18.44 47.23
C ARG A 143 -9.26 19.75 47.62
N ASN A 144 -9.91 20.43 46.67
CA ASN A 144 -10.55 21.74 46.88
C ASN A 144 -11.98 21.77 46.32
N PRO A 145 -12.94 21.07 46.95
CA PRO A 145 -14.29 20.89 46.40
C PRO A 145 -15.10 22.19 46.33
N HIS A 146 -14.89 23.10 47.29
CA HIS A 146 -15.61 24.38 47.37
C HIS A 146 -15.14 25.40 46.34
N THR A 147 -13.87 25.34 45.94
CA THR A 147 -13.26 26.28 44.99
C THR A 147 -13.43 25.81 43.53
N PHE A 148 -13.48 24.49 43.29
CA PHE A 148 -13.58 23.90 41.96
C PHE A 148 -14.76 22.91 41.90
N PRO A 149 -15.97 23.36 41.51
CA PRO A 149 -17.14 22.49 41.48
C PRO A 149 -17.07 21.44 40.36
N VAL A 150 -17.53 20.21 40.64
CA VAL A 150 -17.48 19.06 39.71
C VAL A 150 -18.20 19.32 38.37
N ARG A 151 -19.23 20.18 38.38
CA ARG A 151 -19.98 20.57 37.18
C ARG A 151 -19.11 21.31 36.15
N SER A 152 -18.17 22.15 36.59
CA SER A 152 -17.27 22.85 35.66
C SER A 152 -16.26 21.91 35.02
N PHE A 153 -15.86 20.86 35.75
CA PHE A 153 -14.97 19.83 35.23
C PHE A 153 -15.64 18.94 34.19
N SER A 154 -16.86 18.46 34.45
CA SER A 154 -17.62 17.66 33.48
C SER A 154 -17.84 18.43 32.18
N ALA A 155 -18.21 19.72 32.24
CA ALA A 155 -18.30 20.57 31.05
C ALA A 155 -16.96 20.69 30.29
N TRP A 156 -15.85 20.86 31.00
CA TRP A 156 -14.51 20.91 30.39
C TRP A 156 -14.13 19.58 29.71
N VAL A 157 -14.47 18.43 30.30
CA VAL A 157 -14.21 17.10 29.71
C VAL A 157 -14.98 16.95 28.40
N THR A 158 -16.26 17.31 28.38
CA THR A 158 -17.11 17.22 27.18
C THR A 158 -16.55 18.10 26.06
N ILE A 159 -16.18 19.35 26.35
CA ILE A 159 -15.58 20.25 25.36
C ILE A 159 -14.25 19.69 24.84
N SER A 160 -13.40 19.18 25.73
CA SER A 160 -12.08 18.65 25.34
C SER A 160 -12.19 17.38 24.48
N GLN A 161 -13.21 16.55 24.71
CA GLN A 161 -13.45 15.34 23.91
C GLN A 161 -13.97 15.67 22.51
N VAL A 162 -14.81 16.69 22.37
CA VAL A 162 -15.33 17.14 21.06
C VAL A 162 -14.19 17.71 20.19
N ILE A 163 -13.27 18.46 20.79
CA ILE A 163 -12.12 19.04 20.07
C ILE A 163 -11.12 17.98 19.61
N SER A 164 -10.97 16.87 20.33
CA SER A 164 -10.07 15.77 19.93
C SER A 164 -10.65 14.82 18.87
N ALA A 165 -11.95 14.91 18.57
CA ALA A 165 -12.64 14.05 17.61
C ALA A 165 -12.93 14.73 16.25
N ALA A 166 -12.68 16.04 16.14
CA ALA A 166 -12.81 16.85 14.93
C ALA A 166 -11.43 17.10 14.30
#